data_AF-A0A093CP55-F1
#
_entry.id   AF-A0A093CP55-F1
#
_cell.length_a   1.000
_cell.length_b   1.000
_cell.length_c   1.000
_cell.angle_alpha   90.00
_cell.angle_beta   90.00
_cell.angle_gamma   90.00
#
_symmetry.space_group_name_H-M   'P 1'
#
loop_
_entity.id
_entity.type
_entity.pdbx_description
1 polymer ?
#
loop_
_entity_poly.entity_id
_entity_poly.type
_entity_poly.pdbx_seq_one_letter_code
_entity_poly.pdbx_strand_id
1 'polypeptide(L)'
;ACVILGVIFLLSSICIVIKAIHDLAKKVLPEVDDFLYSVSVLSGILCTVLAVIKFMLGKVLTSRALITDGFNSLVGGIMGFSILLSAEVFKHNSSVWYLDGSIGVLIGLTIFAYGIKLLIDMVPRVRQTRHYEMFE
;
A
#
# COMPACT_ATOMS: atom_id res chain seq x y z
N ALA A 1 -1.12 12.42 13.91
CA ALA A 1 -0.50 11.36 13.08
C ALA A 1 -1.50 10.65 12.15
N CYS A 2 -2.52 9.94 12.67
CA CYS A 2 -3.42 9.12 11.83
C CYS A 2 -4.16 9.87 10.72
N VAL A 3 -4.58 11.12 10.94
CA VAL A 3 -5.25 11.93 9.90
C VAL A 3 -4.30 12.22 8.73
N ILE A 4 -3.06 12.60 9.02
CA ILE A 4 -2.02 12.86 8.00
C ILE A 4 -1.75 11.57 7.20
N LEU A 5 -1.58 10.44 7.89
CA LEU A 5 -1.41 9.13 7.25
C LEU A 5 -2.60 8.78 6.35
N GLY A 6 -3.82 9.05 6.79
CA GLY A 6 -5.03 8.84 5.99
C GLY A 6 -5.04 9.67 4.71
N VAL A 7 -4.69 10.95 4.77
CA VAL A 7 -4.57 11.82 3.57
C VAL A 7 -3.49 11.30 2.62
N ILE A 8 -2.32 10.93 3.15
CA ILE A 8 -1.23 10.37 2.34
C ILE A 8 -1.69 9.09 1.63
N PHE A 9 -2.38 8.19 2.32
CA PHE A 9 -2.88 6.96 1.72
C PHE A 9 -3.88 7.21 0.59
N LEU A 10 -4.75 8.22 0.73
CA LEU A 10 -5.67 8.59 -0.35
C LEU A 10 -4.90 9.10 -1.58
N LEU A 11 -3.93 9.99 -1.39
CA LEU A 11 -3.13 10.52 -2.49
C LEU A 11 -2.31 9.40 -3.16
N SER A 12 -1.61 8.59 -2.36
CA SER A 12 -0.81 7.47 -2.86
C SER A 12 -1.66 6.44 -3.61
N SER A 13 -2.83 6.08 -3.10
CA SER A 13 -3.72 5.10 -3.76
C SER A 13 -4.28 5.61 -5.09
N ILE A 14 -4.65 6.89 -5.19
CA ILE A 14 -5.04 7.50 -6.47
C ILE A 14 -3.89 7.39 -7.48
N CYS A 15 -2.66 7.74 -7.07
CA CYS A 15 -1.48 7.61 -7.93
C CYS A 15 -1.23 6.16 -8.38
N ILE A 16 -1.33 5.19 -7.46
CA ILE A 16 -1.16 3.76 -7.76
C ILE A 16 -2.21 3.30 -8.79
N VAL A 17 -3.48 3.64 -8.57
CA VAL A 17 -4.57 3.26 -9.48
C VAL A 17 -4.38 3.89 -10.86
N ILE A 18 -4.05 5.18 -10.92
CA ILE A 18 -3.79 5.87 -12.20
C ILE A 18 -2.64 5.20 -12.94
N LYS A 19 -1.53 4.91 -12.25
CA LYS A 19 -0.38 4.23 -12.85
C LYS A 19 -0.76 2.83 -13.35
N ALA A 20 -1.44 2.04 -12.53
CA ALA A 20 -1.83 0.68 -12.90
C ALA A 20 -2.81 0.65 -14.09
N ILE A 21 -3.78 1.57 -14.13
CA ILE A 21 -4.70 1.71 -15.28
C ILE A 21 -3.93 2.16 -16.53
N HIS A 22 -3.02 3.12 -16.38
CA HIS A 22 -2.22 3.61 -17.50
C HIS A 22 -1.33 2.49 -18.08
N ASP A 23 -0.70 1.69 -17.23
CA ASP A 23 0.15 0.57 -17.64
C ASP A 23 -0.69 -0.53 -18.31
N LEU A 24 -1.90 -0.78 -17.82
CA LEU A 24 -2.87 -1.68 -18.44
C LEU A 24 -3.37 -1.14 -19.80
N ALA A 25 -3.65 0.16 -19.91
CA ALA A 25 -4.15 0.78 -21.14
C ALA A 25 -3.08 0.80 -22.25
N LYS A 26 -1.81 1.03 -21.88
CA LYS A 26 -0.68 1.02 -22.82
C LYS A 26 -0.09 -0.37 -23.07
N LYS A 27 -0.63 -1.42 -22.44
CA LYS A 27 -0.09 -2.79 -22.50
C LYS A 27 1.41 -2.82 -22.21
N VAL A 28 1.83 -2.09 -21.18
CA VAL A 28 3.23 -2.05 -20.77
C VAL A 28 3.63 -3.47 -20.41
N LEU A 29 4.60 -4.01 -21.14
CA LEU A 29 5.12 -5.35 -20.91
C LEU A 29 5.91 -5.34 -19.60
N PRO A 30 5.81 -6.39 -18.77
CA PRO A 30 6.62 -6.51 -17.56
C PRO A 30 8.07 -6.83 -17.97
N GLU A 31 8.82 -5.82 -18.39
CA GLU A 31 10.27 -5.89 -18.52
C GLU A 31 10.89 -5.66 -17.14
N VAL A 32 11.19 -6.76 -16.45
CA VAL A 32 11.95 -6.70 -15.20
C VAL A 32 13.44 -6.87 -15.53
N ASP A 33 14.16 -5.76 -15.55
CA ASP A 33 15.62 -5.81 -15.55
C ASP A 33 16.14 -6.44 -14.25
N ASP A 34 17.35 -7.01 -14.26
CA ASP A 34 17.98 -7.64 -13.10
C ASP A 34 18.04 -6.70 -11.87
N PHE A 35 18.12 -5.39 -12.11
CA PHE A 35 18.03 -4.38 -11.06
C PHE A 35 16.64 -4.32 -10.41
N LEU A 36 15.57 -4.27 -11.21
CA LEU A 36 14.19 -4.27 -10.71
C LEU A 36 13.85 -5.56 -10.00
N TYR A 37 14.39 -6.69 -10.48
CA TYR A 37 14.26 -7.98 -9.83
C TYR A 37 14.90 -7.96 -8.43
N SER A 38 16.17 -7.55 -8.33
CA SER A 38 16.91 -7.48 -7.05
C SER A 38 16.24 -6.53 -6.05
N VAL A 39 15.85 -5.34 -6.50
CA VAL A 39 15.17 -4.35 -5.65
C VAL A 39 13.79 -4.86 -5.19
N SER A 40 13.03 -5.50 -6.07
CA SER A 40 11.72 -6.07 -5.72
C SER A 40 11.83 -7.21 -4.69
N VAL A 41 12.83 -8.08 -4.81
CA VAL A 41 13.09 -9.15 -3.82
C VAL A 41 13.47 -8.55 -2.46
N LEU A 42 14.45 -7.66 -2.44
CA LEU A 42 14.92 -7.05 -1.19
C LEU A 42 13.81 -6.24 -0.52
N SER A 43 13.11 -5.41 -1.29
CA SER A 43 11.97 -4.62 -0.79
C SER A 43 10.84 -5.53 -0.29
N GLY A 44 10.47 -6.57 -1.05
CA GLY A 44 9.43 -7.52 -0.66
C GLY A 44 9.69 -8.18 0.69
N ILE A 45 10.91 -8.67 0.89
CA ILE A 45 11.33 -9.30 2.15
C ILE A 45 11.34 -8.28 3.29
N LEU A 46 12.03 -7.14 3.10
CA LEU A 46 12.17 -6.12 4.14
C LEU A 46 10.81 -5.55 4.55
N CYS A 47 9.95 -5.21 3.59
CA CYS A 47 8.61 -4.69 3.84
C CYS A 47 7.73 -5.71 4.60
N THR A 48 7.86 -7.00 4.30
CA THR A 48 7.11 -8.06 5.00
C THR A 48 7.58 -8.22 6.44
N VAL A 49 8.90 -8.26 6.67
CA VAL A 49 9.48 -8.30 8.03
C VAL A 49 9.06 -7.07 8.84
N LEU A 50 9.18 -5.89 8.24
CA LEU A 50 8.74 -4.63 8.87
C LEU A 50 7.25 -4.63 9.16
N ALA A 51 6.41 -5.18 8.28
CA ALA A 51 4.97 -5.28 8.53
C ALA A 51 4.67 -6.11 9.78
N VAL A 52 5.31 -7.28 9.93
CA VAL A 52 5.15 -8.14 11.11
C VAL A 52 5.57 -7.39 12.38
N ILE A 53 6.75 -6.77 12.38
CA ILE A 53 7.25 -6.02 13.53
C ILE A 53 6.31 -4.86 13.89
N LYS A 54 5.88 -4.06 12.90
CA LYS A 54 4.98 -2.93 13.11
C LYS A 54 3.61 -3.36 13.61
N PHE A 55 3.08 -4.50 13.14
CA PHE A 55 1.82 -5.03 13.67
C PHE A 55 1.95 -5.51 15.11
N MET A 56 3.04 -6.21 15.45
CA MET A 56 3.30 -6.63 16.84
C MET A 56 3.42 -5.42 17.76
N LEU A 57 4.28 -4.46 17.42
CA LEU A 57 4.48 -3.24 18.20
C LEU A 57 3.22 -2.38 18.25
N GLY A 58 2.46 -2.29 17.15
CA GLY A 58 1.21 -1.54 17.12
C GLY A 58 0.15 -2.12 18.06
N LYS A 59 0.11 -3.45 18.22
CA LYS A 59 -0.78 -4.10 19.19
C LYS A 59 -0.30 -3.89 20.62
N VAL A 60 1.00 -4.06 20.88
CA VAL A 60 1.60 -3.89 22.21
C VAL A 60 1.48 -2.44 22.69
N LEU A 61 1.75 -1.46 21.82
CA LEU A 61 1.67 -0.04 22.13
C LEU A 61 0.26 0.54 21.96
N THR A 62 -0.73 -0.26 21.57
CA THR A 62 -2.11 0.16 21.25
C THR A 62 -2.18 1.34 20.24
N SER A 63 -1.18 1.44 19.36
CA SER A 63 -1.02 2.56 18.44
C SER A 63 -1.67 2.28 17.08
N ARG A 64 -2.81 2.93 16.83
CA ARG A 64 -3.50 2.86 15.52
C ARG A 64 -2.65 3.41 14.37
N ALA A 65 -1.79 4.39 14.64
CA ALA A 65 -0.87 4.93 13.64
C ALA A 65 0.16 3.88 13.22
N LEU A 66 0.71 3.13 14.19
CA LEU A 66 1.73 2.11 13.92
C LEU A 66 1.13 0.88 13.23
N ILE A 67 -0.10 0.48 13.59
CA ILE A 67 -0.85 -0.55 12.86
C ILE A 67 -1.09 -0.14 11.40
N THR A 68 -1.47 1.13 11.18
CA THR A 68 -1.68 1.68 9.83
C THR A 68 -0.40 1.69 9.00
N ASP A 69 0.74 2.06 9.60
CA ASP A 69 2.04 2.01 8.93
C ASP A 69 2.52 0.57 8.68
N GLY A 70 2.14 -0.37 9.55
CA GLY A 70 2.29 -1.81 9.31
C GLY A 70 1.51 -2.28 8.09
N PHE A 71 0.28 -1.82 7.90
CA PHE A 71 -0.52 -2.11 6.71
C PHE A 71 0.12 -1.57 5.42
N ASN A 72 0.67 -0.35 5.45
CA ASN A 72 1.42 0.19 4.31
C ASN A 72 2.62 -0.69 3.95
N SER A 73 3.34 -1.18 4.95
CA SER A 73 4.50 -2.06 4.75
C SER A 73 4.07 -3.43 4.19
N LEU A 74 2.94 -3.98 4.65
CA LEU A 74 2.37 -5.22 4.11
C LEU A 74 2.03 -5.08 2.62
N VAL A 75 1.35 -3.99 2.27
CA VAL A 75 0.96 -3.72 0.88
C VAL A 75 2.20 -3.53 0.00
N GLY A 76 3.23 -2.83 0.49
CA GLY A 76 4.53 -2.74 -0.19
C GLY A 76 5.18 -4.10 -0.45
N GLY A 77 5.12 -5.01 0.54
CA GLY A 77 5.58 -6.39 0.39
C GLY A 77 4.81 -7.16 -0.68
N ILE A 78 3.47 -7.09 -0.66
CA ILE A 78 2.60 -7.75 -1.65
C ILE A 78 2.88 -7.21 -3.05
N MET A 79 3.04 -5.90 -3.22
CA MET A 79 3.38 -5.32 -4.53
C MET A 79 4.75 -5.78 -5.01
N GLY A 80 5.78 -5.82 -4.16
CA GLY A 80 7.10 -6.31 -4.52
C GLY A 80 7.09 -7.77 -4.99
N PHE A 81 6.38 -8.65 -4.28
CA PHE A 81 6.23 -10.05 -4.69
C PHE A 81 5.34 -10.23 -5.93
N SER A 82 4.31 -9.39 -6.09
CA SER A 82 3.43 -9.38 -7.26
C SER A 82 4.21 -9.14 -8.56
N ILE A 83 5.16 -8.19 -8.54
CA ILE A 83 5.99 -7.87 -9.70
C ILE A 83 6.83 -9.10 -10.11
N LEU A 84 7.45 -9.77 -9.13
CA LEU A 84 8.29 -10.96 -9.38
C LEU A 84 7.46 -12.11 -9.93
N LEU A 85 6.32 -12.40 -9.30
CA LEU A 85 5.42 -13.46 -9.75
C LEU A 85 4.86 -13.16 -11.15
N SER A 86 4.46 -11.91 -11.40
CA SER A 86 3.92 -11.50 -12.70
C SER A 86 4.96 -11.64 -13.81
N ALA A 87 6.21 -11.28 -13.54
CA ALA A 87 7.30 -11.47 -14.49
C ALA A 87 7.59 -12.96 -14.78
N GLU A 88 7.65 -13.81 -13.77
CA GLU A 88 7.91 -15.25 -13.95
C GLU A 88 6.76 -15.96 -14.70
N VAL A 89 5.51 -15.60 -14.39
CA VAL A 89 4.34 -16.15 -15.11
C VAL A 89 4.29 -15.62 -16.54
N PHE A 90 4.67 -14.36 -16.78
CA PHE A 90 4.73 -13.77 -18.12
C PHE A 90 5.77 -14.46 -19.02
N LYS A 91 6.93 -14.85 -18.47
CA LYS A 91 7.95 -15.64 -19.21
C LYS A 91 7.40 -16.97 -19.71
N HIS A 92 6.55 -17.63 -18.92
CA HIS A 92 5.93 -18.90 -19.29
C HIS A 92 4.71 -18.71 -20.21
N ASN A 93 3.94 -17.65 -20.02
CA ASN A 93 2.71 -17.35 -20.77
C ASN A 93 2.58 -15.85 -21.04
N SER A 94 2.96 -15.40 -22.23
CA SER A 94 2.90 -13.97 -22.62
C SER A 94 1.48 -13.37 -22.67
N SER A 95 0.44 -14.20 -22.55
CA SER A 95 -0.96 -13.75 -22.51
C SER A 95 -1.38 -13.13 -21.17
N VAL A 96 -0.58 -13.28 -20.11
CA VAL A 96 -0.88 -12.76 -18.76
C VAL A 96 -0.33 -11.35 -18.48
N TRP A 97 -0.08 -10.57 -19.53
CA TRP A 97 0.47 -9.20 -19.45
C TRP A 97 -0.29 -8.25 -18.50
N TYR A 98 -1.58 -8.50 -18.26
CA TYR A 98 -2.44 -7.67 -17.41
C TYR A 98 -2.28 -7.94 -15.90
N LEU A 99 -1.54 -8.99 -15.50
CA LEU A 99 -1.54 -9.48 -14.13
C LEU A 99 -1.06 -8.43 -13.12
N ASP A 100 0.12 -7.85 -13.35
CA ASP A 100 0.69 -6.84 -12.44
C ASP A 100 -0.17 -5.57 -12.37
N GLY A 101 -0.64 -5.08 -13.53
CA GLY A 101 -1.57 -3.95 -13.58
C GLY A 101 -2.88 -4.22 -12.83
N SER A 102 -3.44 -5.42 -12.96
CA SER A 102 -4.68 -5.80 -12.25
C SER A 102 -4.48 -5.88 -10.74
N ILE A 103 -3.35 -6.42 -10.28
CA ILE A 103 -3.00 -6.47 -8.85
C ILE A 103 -2.78 -5.05 -8.32
N GLY A 104 -2.08 -4.19 -9.08
CA GLY A 104 -1.90 -2.78 -8.75
C GLY A 104 -3.22 -2.02 -8.56
N VAL A 105 -4.21 -2.24 -9.44
CA VAL A 105 -5.55 -1.66 -9.30
C VAL A 105 -6.24 -2.17 -8.03
N LEU A 106 -6.25 -3.49 -7.79
CA LEU A 106 -6.90 -4.09 -6.61
C LEU A 106 -6.29 -3.57 -5.30
N ILE A 107 -4.97 -3.51 -5.24
CA ILE A 107 -4.23 -2.99 -4.09
C ILE A 107 -4.50 -1.50 -3.91
N GLY A 108 -4.47 -0.70 -4.97
CA GLY A 108 -4.79 0.72 -4.93
C GLY A 108 -6.18 0.99 -4.37
N LEU A 109 -7.20 0.26 -4.83
CA LEU A 109 -8.56 0.37 -4.30
C LEU A 109 -8.65 -0.04 -2.82
N THR A 110 -7.90 -1.06 -2.41
CA THR A 110 -7.86 -1.52 -1.01
C THR A 110 -7.26 -0.45 -0.09
N ILE A 111 -6.13 0.16 -0.49
CA ILE A 111 -5.51 1.27 0.26
C ILE A 111 -6.46 2.47 0.31
N PHE A 112 -7.14 2.79 -0.79
CA PHE A 112 -8.09 3.90 -0.85
C PHE A 112 -9.24 3.72 0.14
N ALA A 113 -9.89 2.55 0.13
CA ALA A 113 -10.96 2.21 1.05
C ALA A 113 -10.49 2.26 2.52
N TYR A 114 -9.28 1.75 2.80
CA TYR A 114 -8.69 1.82 4.14
C TYR A 114 -8.40 3.27 4.57
N GLY A 115 -7.88 4.10 3.67
CA GLY A 115 -7.62 5.53 3.91
C GLY A 115 -8.89 6.31 4.25
N ILE A 116 -10.00 6.06 3.53
CA ILE A 116 -11.31 6.65 3.83
C ILE A 116 -11.78 6.22 5.22
N LYS A 117 -11.75 4.92 5.51
CA LYS A 117 -12.16 4.39 6.82
C LYS A 117 -11.37 5.02 7.96
N LEU A 118 -10.05 5.15 7.78
CA LEU A 118 -9.17 5.76 8.79
C LEU A 118 -9.53 7.24 9.03
N LEU A 119 -9.83 8.01 7.99
CA LEU A 119 -10.24 9.41 8.13
C LEU A 119 -11.59 9.53 8.83
N ILE A 120 -12.58 8.72 8.47
CA ILE A 120 -13.89 8.70 9.13
C ILE A 120 -13.74 8.40 10.62
N ASP A 121 -12.89 7.45 10.99
CA ASP A 121 -12.64 7.09 12.39
C ASP A 121 -11.91 8.18 13.19
N MET A 122 -11.06 8.98 12.53
CA MET A 122 -10.13 9.90 13.21
C MET A 122 -10.61 11.36 13.22
N VAL A 123 -11.29 11.83 12.19
CA VAL A 123 -11.74 13.23 12.08
C VAL A 123 -12.67 13.65 13.23
N PRO A 124 -13.69 12.85 13.62
CA PRO A 124 -14.55 13.21 14.76
C PRO A 124 -13.78 13.25 16.08
N ARG A 125 -12.86 12.30 16.28
CA ARG A 125 -12.03 12.21 17.49
C ARG A 125 -11.17 13.46 17.66
N VAL A 126 -10.50 13.90 16.60
CA VAL A 126 -9.67 15.11 16.61
C VAL A 126 -10.52 16.36 16.84
N ARG A 127 -11.70 16.43 16.24
CA ARG A 127 -12.62 17.56 16.45
C ARG A 127 -13.07 17.65 17.91
N GLN A 128 -13.28 16.51 18.58
CA GLN A 128 -13.72 16.45 19.97
C GLN A 128 -12.60 16.84 20.97
N THR A 129 -11.36 16.42 20.74
CA THR A 129 -10.22 16.86 21.57
C THR A 129 -9.98 18.36 21.47
N ARG A 130 -10.05 18.91 20.25
CA ARG A 130 -9.90 20.36 20.02
C ARG A 130 -10.98 21.18 20.72
N HIS A 131 -12.19 20.65 20.85
CA HIS A 131 -13.26 21.32 21.55
C HIS A 131 -12.96 21.37 23.06
N TYR A 132 -12.43 20.30 23.64
CA TYR A 132 -12.08 20.26 25.07
C TYR A 132 -10.98 21.24 25.47
N GLU A 133 -9.92 21.36 24.66
CA GLU A 133 -8.80 22.29 24.90
C GLU A 133 -9.21 23.78 24.79
N MET A 134 -10.40 24.07 24.25
CA MET A 134 -10.88 25.45 24.10
C MET A 134 -11.72 25.92 25.30
N PHE A 135 -12.07 25.04 26.24
CA PHE A 135 -12.83 25.37 27.46
C PHE A 135 -11.99 25.32 28.75
N GLU A 136 -10.68 25.17 28.65
CA GLU A 136 -9.70 25.32 29.74
C GLU A 136 -8.85 26.56 29.47
#